data_AF-A0A3D2HXN4-F1
#
_entry.id   AF-A0A3D2HXN4-F1
#
_cell.length_a   1.000
_cell.length_b   1.000
_cell.length_c   1.000
_cell.angle_alpha   90.00
_cell.angle_beta   90.00
_cell.angle_gamma   90.00
#
_symmetry.space_group_name_H-M   'P 1'
#
loop_
_entity.id
_entity.type
_entity.pdbx_description
1 polymer ?
#
loop_
_entity_poly.entity_id
_entity_poly.type
_entity_poly.pdbx_seq_one_letter_code
_entity_poly.pdbx_strand_id
1 'polypeptide(L)'
;VDAQVTPYGVFTLQVPFPASALRQGLKWMMAARERLRKMETKNLSIEDKMEEIRLVNRAKWILIEQLKMTEAEAHRHIEKQAMDRCSSKKDIALAIIHTYT
;
A
#
# COMPACT_ATOMS: atom_id res chain seq x y z
N VAL A 1 -14.11 -31.20 -8.21
CA VAL A 1 -13.08 -30.78 -7.22
C VAL A 1 -12.33 -29.56 -7.72
N ASP A 2 -11.71 -29.61 -8.90
CA ASP A 2 -10.89 -28.50 -9.43
C ASP A 2 -11.62 -27.14 -9.41
N ALA A 3 -12.82 -27.04 -10.01
CA ALA A 3 -13.61 -25.80 -10.05
C ALA A 3 -14.03 -25.24 -8.68
N GLN A 4 -14.05 -26.06 -7.62
CA GLN A 4 -14.39 -25.60 -6.26
C GLN A 4 -13.19 -25.06 -5.50
N VAL A 5 -11.97 -25.48 -5.87
CA VAL A 5 -10.74 -25.13 -5.16
C VAL A 5 -9.91 -24.07 -5.89
N THR A 6 -10.20 -23.82 -7.17
CA THR A 6 -9.62 -22.71 -7.95
C THR A 6 -9.77 -21.34 -7.26
N PRO A 7 -10.92 -20.97 -6.66
CA PRO A 7 -11.09 -19.66 -6.00
C PRO A 7 -10.18 -19.47 -4.78
N TYR A 8 -9.74 -20.58 -4.15
CA TYR A 8 -8.86 -20.58 -2.99
C TYR A 8 -7.37 -20.65 -3.38
N GLY A 9 -7.04 -20.59 -4.69
CA GLY A 9 -5.66 -20.65 -5.19
C GLY A 9 -5.01 -22.03 -5.05
N VAL A 10 -5.80 -23.09 -4.86
CA VAL A 10 -5.29 -24.45 -4.73
C VAL A 10 -5.08 -25.04 -6.12
N PHE A 11 -3.85 -25.46 -6.40
CA PHE A 11 -3.49 -26.15 -7.63
C PHE A 11 -3.79 -27.64 -7.50
N THR A 12 -4.56 -28.21 -8.43
CA THR A 12 -4.85 -29.65 -8.47
C THR A 12 -4.16 -30.35 -9.63
N LEU A 13 -3.83 -31.62 -9.47
CA LEU A 13 -3.29 -32.49 -10.51
C LEU A 13 -4.04 -33.83 -10.44
N GLN A 14 -4.61 -34.28 -11.55
CA GLN A 14 -5.33 -35.55 -11.61
C GLN A 14 -4.34 -36.73 -11.74
N VAL A 15 -4.60 -37.82 -11.02
CA VAL A 15 -3.82 -39.08 -11.12
C VAL A 15 -4.52 -40.00 -12.13
N PRO A 16 -3.79 -40.75 -13.00
CA PRO A 16 -2.33 -40.85 -13.12
C PRO A 16 -1.73 -39.75 -14.00
N PHE A 17 -0.60 -39.18 -13.57
CA PHE A 17 0.13 -38.15 -14.30
C PHE A 17 1.57 -38.59 -14.61
N PRO A 18 2.14 -38.18 -15.76
CA PRO A 18 3.55 -38.41 -16.03
C PRO A 18 4.44 -37.51 -15.16
N ALA A 19 5.62 -37.99 -14.77
CA ALA A 19 6.55 -37.25 -13.93
C ALA A 19 6.99 -35.89 -14.53
N SER A 20 6.92 -35.72 -15.85
CA SER A 20 7.15 -34.45 -16.54
C SER A 20 6.09 -33.40 -16.23
N ALA A 21 4.82 -33.79 -16.17
CA ALA A 21 3.71 -32.88 -15.85
C ALA A 21 3.82 -32.35 -14.41
N LEU A 22 4.26 -33.20 -13.47
CA LEU A 22 4.53 -32.77 -12.10
C LEU A 22 5.65 -31.72 -12.02
N ARG A 23 6.77 -31.94 -12.72
CA ARG A 23 7.89 -30.99 -12.74
C ARG A 23 7.49 -29.64 -13.34
N GLN A 24 6.70 -29.66 -14.42
CA GLN A 24 6.18 -28.45 -15.05
C GLN A 24 5.19 -27.72 -14.13
N GLY A 25 4.28 -28.46 -13.48
CA GLY A 25 3.35 -27.92 -12.49
C GLY A 25 4.08 -27.26 -11.32
N LEU A 26 5.11 -27.92 -10.76
CA LEU A 26 5.93 -27.35 -9.68
C LEU A 26 6.60 -26.03 -10.10
N LYS A 27 7.15 -25.98 -11.33
CA LYS A 27 7.77 -24.76 -11.87
C LYS A 27 6.76 -23.61 -11.99
N TRP A 28 5.55 -23.90 -12.45
CA TRP A 28 4.47 -22.91 -12.51
C TRP A 28 4.00 -22.46 -11.13
N MET A 29 3.88 -23.37 -10.16
CA MET A 29 3.52 -23.03 -8.78
C MET A 29 4.56 -22.11 -8.15
N MET A 30 5.86 -22.36 -8.36
CA MET A 30 6.93 -21.48 -7.87
C MET A 30 6.84 -20.08 -8.49
N ALA A 31 6.61 -20.00 -9.81
CA ALA A 31 6.44 -18.72 -10.50
C ALA A 31 5.18 -17.97 -10.04
N ALA A 32 4.06 -18.68 -9.86
CA ALA A 32 2.81 -18.11 -9.36
C ALA A 32 2.95 -17.60 -7.93
N ARG A 33 3.59 -18.36 -7.04
CA ARG A 33 3.88 -17.96 -5.66
C ARG A 33 4.73 -16.69 -5.60
N GLU A 34 5.82 -16.62 -6.37
CA GLU A 34 6.67 -15.42 -6.36
C GLU A 34 5.95 -14.21 -6.96
N ARG A 35 5.10 -14.42 -7.97
CA ARG A 35 4.23 -13.35 -8.50
C ARG A 35 3.26 -12.85 -7.44
N LEU A 36 2.58 -13.73 -6.71
CA LEU A 36 1.67 -13.37 -5.64
C LEU A 36 2.38 -12.60 -4.52
N ARG A 37 3.55 -13.08 -4.08
CA ARG A 37 4.37 -12.37 -3.07
C ARG A 37 4.73 -10.96 -3.50
N LYS A 38 5.12 -10.76 -4.77
CA LYS A 38 5.43 -9.43 -5.33
C LYS A 38 4.19 -8.54 -5.45
N MET A 39 2.99 -9.11 -5.60
CA MET A 39 1.74 -8.36 -5.64
C MET A 39 1.32 -7.94 -4.23
N GLU A 40 1.45 -8.81 -3.24
CA GLU A 40 1.20 -8.51 -1.82
C GLU A 40 2.10 -7.36 -1.33
N THR A 41 3.41 -7.42 -1.61
CA THR A 41 4.33 -6.34 -1.19
C THR A 41 4.00 -5.00 -1.87
N LYS A 42 3.53 -5.03 -3.12
CA LYS A 42 3.07 -3.82 -3.82
C LYS A 42 1.79 -3.28 -3.21
N ASN A 43 0.83 -4.14 -2.87
CA ASN A 43 -0.44 -3.72 -2.28
C ASN A 43 -0.23 -3.01 -0.94
N LEU A 44 0.61 -3.56 -0.05
CA LEU A 44 0.98 -2.91 1.21
C LEU A 44 1.56 -1.50 0.97
N SER A 45 2.48 -1.36 0.01
CA SER A 45 3.07 -0.05 -0.31
C SER A 45 2.07 0.96 -0.88
N ILE A 46 0.99 0.51 -1.51
CA ILE A 46 -0.06 1.37 -2.05
C ILE A 46 -0.99 1.82 -0.93
N GLU A 47 -1.39 0.90 -0.05
CA GLU A 47 -2.23 1.19 1.11
C GLU A 47 -1.56 2.21 2.03
N ASP A 48 -0.27 2.01 2.35
CA ASP A 48 0.52 2.94 3.18
C ASP A 48 0.60 4.34 2.56
N LYS A 49 0.87 4.44 1.25
CA LYS A 49 0.88 5.73 0.54
C LYS A 49 -0.49 6.39 0.53
N MET A 50 -1.55 5.60 0.39
CA MET A 50 -2.92 6.11 0.39
C MET A 50 -3.31 6.65 1.78
N GLU A 51 -2.87 6.01 2.85
CA GLU A 51 -3.01 6.54 4.21
C GLU A 51 -2.22 7.84 4.41
N GLU A 52 -0.97 7.91 3.94
CA GLU A 52 -0.17 9.13 4.02
C GLU A 52 -0.84 10.30 3.30
N ILE A 53 -1.31 10.10 2.06
CA ILE A 53 -2.03 11.13 1.29
C ILE A 53 -3.28 11.60 2.05
N ARG A 54 -4.04 10.68 2.65
CA ARG A 54 -5.24 11.02 3.44
C ARG A 54 -4.89 11.87 4.67
N LEU A 55 -3.84 11.51 5.40
CA LEU A 55 -3.38 12.27 6.57
C LEU A 55 -2.90 13.67 6.17
N VAL A 56 -2.08 13.78 5.12
CA VAL A 56 -1.59 15.07 4.62
C VAL A 56 -2.76 15.95 4.17
N ASN A 57 -3.74 15.40 3.44
CA ASN A 57 -4.92 16.16 3.04
C ASN A 57 -5.72 16.63 4.25
N ARG A 58 -5.92 15.79 5.26
CA ARG A 58 -6.60 16.18 6.50
C ARG A 58 -5.86 17.32 7.21
N ALA A 59 -4.54 17.25 7.31
CA ALA A 59 -3.75 18.34 7.87
C ALA A 59 -3.86 19.63 7.06
N LYS A 60 -3.86 19.55 5.71
CA LYS A 60 -4.08 20.73 4.84
C LYS A 60 -5.43 21.40 5.14
N TRP A 61 -6.51 20.63 5.24
CA TRP A 61 -7.85 21.17 5.56
C TRP A 61 -7.87 21.91 6.90
N ILE A 62 -7.25 21.34 7.93
CA ILE A 62 -7.15 21.97 9.25
C ILE A 62 -6.38 23.31 9.16
N LEU A 63 -5.27 23.35 8.44
CA LEU A 63 -4.52 24.60 8.24
C LEU A 63 -5.34 25.65 7.48
N ILE A 64 -6.11 25.25 6.48
CA ILE A 64 -7.01 26.14 5.73
C ILE A 64 -8.10 26.69 6.67
N GLU A 65 -8.72 25.85 7.49
CA GLU A 65 -9.80 26.25 8.39
C GLU A 65 -9.34 27.17 9.52
N GLN A 66 -8.25 26.78 10.21
CA GLN A 66 -7.75 27.45 11.42
C GLN A 66 -6.84 28.64 11.11
N LEU A 67 -5.93 28.50 10.15
CA LEU A 67 -4.93 29.53 9.82
C LEU A 67 -5.31 30.35 8.58
N LYS A 68 -6.47 30.08 7.96
CA LYS A 68 -6.95 30.76 6.75
C LYS A 68 -5.94 30.75 5.60
N MET A 69 -5.10 29.71 5.55
CA MET A 69 -4.15 29.49 4.47
C MET A 69 -4.87 29.02 3.20
N THR A 70 -4.31 29.34 2.04
CA THR A 70 -4.69 28.68 0.78
C THR A 70 -4.13 27.25 0.73
N GLU A 71 -4.65 26.41 -0.17
CA GLU A 71 -4.17 25.02 -0.30
C GLU A 71 -2.66 24.96 -0.63
N ALA A 72 -2.20 25.86 -1.51
CA ALA A 72 -0.79 25.94 -1.88
C ALA A 72 0.10 26.35 -0.71
N GLU A 73 -0.36 27.30 0.13
CA GLU A 73 0.35 27.72 1.34
C GLU A 73 0.37 26.60 2.38
N ALA A 74 -0.75 25.91 2.62
CA ALA A 74 -0.82 24.78 3.53
C ALA A 74 0.09 23.64 3.08
N HIS A 75 0.14 23.35 1.77
CA HIS A 75 1.05 22.35 1.22
C HIS A 75 2.52 22.75 1.44
N ARG A 76 2.89 23.98 1.06
CA ARG A 76 4.25 24.49 1.25
C ARG A 76 4.64 24.54 2.73
N HIS A 77 3.70 24.81 3.61
CA HIS A 77 3.92 24.85 5.05
C HIS A 77 4.29 23.46 5.60
N ILE A 78 3.55 22.41 5.22
CA ILE A 78 3.85 21.02 5.60
C ILE A 78 5.20 20.60 5.03
N GLU A 79 5.47 20.91 3.76
CA GLU A 79 6.76 20.56 3.13
C GLU A 79 7.94 21.25 3.80
N LYS A 80 7.83 22.55 4.08
CA LYS A 80 8.86 23.31 4.75
C LYS A 80 9.10 22.77 6.17
N GLN A 81 8.04 22.49 6.93
CA GLN A 81 8.19 21.89 8.27
C GLN A 81 8.83 20.49 8.23
N ALA A 82 8.50 19.67 7.23
CA ALA A 82 9.11 18.36 7.06
C ALA A 82 10.62 18.46 6.78
N MET A 83 11.02 19.44 5.95
CA MET A 83 12.44 19.73 5.67
C MET A 83 13.16 20.27 6.90
N ASP A 84 12.60 21.29 7.56
CA ASP A 84 13.22 21.95 8.73
C ASP A 84 13.41 20.97 9.91
N ARG A 85 12.54 19.97 10.04
CA ARG A 85 12.59 18.96 11.11
C ARG A 85 13.17 17.61 10.66
N CYS A 86 13.66 17.50 9.43
CA CYS A 86 14.14 16.25 8.82
C CYS A 86 13.20 15.05 9.08
N SER A 87 11.89 15.28 9.03
CA SER A 87 10.84 14.31 9.38
C SER A 87 9.94 14.03 8.19
N SER A 88 9.19 12.93 8.22
CA SER A 88 8.29 12.60 7.11
C SER A 88 7.10 13.56 7.06
N LYS A 89 6.50 13.73 5.86
CA LYS A 89 5.28 14.54 5.71
C LYS A 89 4.13 13.96 6.54
N LYS A 90 4.09 12.63 6.72
CA LYS A 90 3.14 11.93 7.59
C LYS A 90 3.24 12.38 9.05
N ASP A 91 4.46 12.45 9.59
CA ASP A 91 4.70 12.83 10.99
C ASP A 91 4.30 14.29 11.25
N ILE A 92 4.64 15.18 10.31
CA ILE A 92 4.23 16.59 10.39
C ILE A 92 2.70 16.73 10.27
N ALA A 93 2.07 15.99 9.37
CA ALA A 93 0.61 16.00 9.23
C ALA A 93 -0.09 15.52 10.51
N LEU A 94 0.41 14.46 11.15
CA LEU A 94 -0.08 13.99 12.44
C LEU A 94 0.12 15.04 13.54
N ALA A 95 1.30 15.65 13.63
CA ALA A 95 1.57 16.70 14.61
C ALA A 95 0.61 17.89 14.45
N ILE A 96 0.33 18.30 13.21
CA ILE A 96 -0.65 19.37 12.92
C ILE A 96 -2.05 18.94 13.36
N ILE A 97 -2.49 17.73 13.00
CA ILE A 97 -3.80 17.21 13.41
C ILE A 97 -3.92 17.23 14.95
N HIS A 98 -2.90 16.77 15.67
CA HIS A 98 -2.87 16.77 17.15
C HIS A 98 -2.80 18.17 17.78
N THR A 99 -2.30 19.17 17.05
CA THR A 99 -2.18 20.53 17.59
C THR A 99 -3.52 21.27 17.54
N TYR A 100 -4.35 20.98 16.54
CA TYR A 100 -5.60 21.70 16.27
C TYR A 100 -6.86 20.84 16.47
N THR A 101 -6.70 19.59 16.90
CA THR A 101 -7.79 18.68 17.34
C THR A 101 -7.52 18.24 18.76
#